data_AF-A0A6J7S4Z5-F1
#
_entry.id   AF-A0A6J7S4Z5-F1
#
_cell.length_a   1.000
_cell.length_b   1.000
_cell.length_c   1.000
_cell.angle_alpha   90.00
_cell.angle_beta   90.00
_cell.angle_gamma   90.00
#
_symmetry.space_group_name_H-M   'P 1'
#
loop_
_entity.id
_entity.type
_entity.pdbx_description
1 polymer ?
#
loop_
_entity_poly.entity_id
_entity_poly.type
_entity_poly.pdbx_seq_one_letter_code
_entity_poly.pdbx_strand_id
1 'polypeptide(L)'
;MGYSNNPSAGGSSFGSGWYSYIDKDLRQILGDNVKAPWTHQYCGDGTVNSCSQALWTAVKNAADGLAADTGSVDPATWHASATGERIRFAPGLLTGTTMRWTNRPTFQQAIEFNGHR
;
A
#
# COMPACT_ATOMS: atom_id res chain seq x y z
N MET A 1 6.69 0.16 -14.40
CA MET A 1 6.19 0.23 -13.01
C MET A 1 4.70 -0.06 -13.07
N GLY A 2 4.22 -1.01 -12.25
CA GLY A 2 2.79 -1.36 -12.21
C GLY A 2 1.97 -0.35 -11.41
N TYR A 3 0.66 -0.58 -11.30
CA TYR A 3 -0.25 0.23 -10.49
C TYR A 3 0.12 0.25 -9.00
N SER A 4 0.74 -0.83 -8.52
CA SER A 4 1.11 -1.04 -7.13
C SER A 4 2.57 -1.52 -7.02
N ASN A 5 3.27 -1.08 -5.98
CA ASN A 5 4.59 -1.58 -5.58
C ASN A 5 4.43 -2.33 -4.25
N ASN A 6 3.89 -3.55 -4.34
CA ASN A 6 3.55 -4.37 -3.19
C ASN A 6 4.79 -4.83 -2.40
N PRO A 7 4.62 -5.17 -1.10
CA PRO A 7 5.59 -5.91 -0.30
C PRO A 7 6.23 -7.09 -1.05
N SER A 8 7.54 -7.22 -0.93
CA SER A 8 8.30 -8.31 -1.54
C SER A 8 9.59 -8.60 -0.77
N ALA A 9 10.29 -9.67 -1.17
CA ALA A 9 11.56 -10.06 -0.57
C ALA A 9 12.68 -8.99 -0.63
N GLY A 10 12.53 -7.97 -1.47
CA GLY A 10 13.47 -6.83 -1.57
C GLY A 10 13.33 -5.79 -0.46
N GLY A 11 12.34 -5.92 0.43
CA GLY A 11 12.15 -4.99 1.55
C GLY A 11 11.38 -3.73 1.15
N SER A 12 12.05 -2.71 0.59
CA SER A 12 11.37 -1.44 0.28
C SER A 12 10.14 -1.64 -0.60
N SER A 13 9.02 -1.03 -0.24
CA SER A 13 7.76 -1.11 -1.00
C SER A 13 6.97 0.18 -0.83
N PHE A 14 5.91 0.37 -1.64
CA PHE A 14 5.12 1.60 -1.69
C PHE A 14 5.91 2.88 -2.07
N GLY A 15 7.14 2.73 -2.56
CA GLY A 15 7.98 3.86 -3.03
C GLY A 15 7.72 4.25 -4.49
N SER A 16 6.90 3.48 -5.20
CA SER A 16 6.45 3.73 -6.57
C SER A 16 5.02 3.21 -6.74
N GLY A 17 4.39 3.47 -7.89
CA GLY A 17 2.99 3.09 -8.13
C GLY A 17 2.09 4.31 -8.21
N TRP A 18 0.78 4.09 -8.14
CA TRP A 18 -0.22 5.12 -8.44
C TRP A 18 -0.84 5.79 -7.21
N TYR A 19 -0.39 5.44 -6.00
CA TYR A 19 -1.01 5.89 -4.75
C TYR A 19 -1.12 7.40 -4.64
N SER A 20 -0.05 8.14 -4.97
CA SER A 20 -0.04 9.60 -4.93
C SER A 20 -0.87 10.24 -6.04
N TYR A 21 -1.06 9.56 -7.17
CA TYR A 21 -1.93 10.02 -8.24
C TYR A 21 -3.40 9.93 -7.81
N ILE A 22 -3.78 8.79 -7.22
CA ILE A 22 -5.12 8.56 -6.67
C ILE A 22 -5.40 9.56 -5.54
N ASP A 23 -4.49 9.71 -4.56
CA ASP A 23 -4.66 10.68 -3.47
C ASP A 23 -4.92 12.09 -4.00
N LYS A 24 -4.10 12.58 -4.94
CA LYS A 24 -4.28 13.91 -5.51
C LYS A 24 -5.60 14.04 -6.26
N ASP A 25 -5.97 13.04 -7.05
CA ASP A 25 -7.20 13.06 -7.84
C ASP A 25 -8.45 13.10 -6.94
N LEU A 26 -8.48 12.28 -5.88
CA LEU A 26 -9.56 12.29 -4.90
C LEU A 26 -9.68 13.65 -4.21
N ARG A 27 -8.55 14.21 -3.76
CA ARG A 27 -8.52 15.54 -3.15
C ARG A 27 -9.03 16.62 -4.11
N GLN A 28 -8.60 16.58 -5.37
CA GLN A 28 -9.05 17.52 -6.39
C GLN A 28 -10.55 17.43 -6.67
N ILE A 29 -11.13 16.21 -6.71
CA ILE A 29 -12.58 16.02 -6.92
C ILE A 29 -13.39 16.44 -5.69
N LEU A 30 -12.82 16.31 -4.48
CA LEU A 30 -13.42 16.79 -3.24
C LEU A 30 -13.31 18.33 -3.07
N GLY A 31 -12.63 19.02 -3.99
CA GLY A 31 -12.50 20.48 -4.00
C GLY A 31 -11.32 21.01 -3.19
N ASP A 32 -10.39 20.15 -2.77
CA ASP A 32 -9.16 20.60 -2.11
C ASP A 32 -8.26 21.39 -3.07
N ASN A 33 -7.57 22.39 -2.52
CA ASN A 33 -6.48 23.05 -3.23
C ASN A 33 -5.26 22.13 -3.32
N VAL A 34 -4.97 21.63 -4.52
CA VAL A 34 -3.79 20.79 -4.80
C VAL A 34 -2.77 21.55 -5.66
N LYS A 35 -1.47 21.38 -5.36
CA LYS A 35 -0.39 21.96 -6.17
C LYS A 35 -0.32 21.25 -7.52
N ALA A 36 -0.29 22.03 -8.61
CA ALA A 36 -0.28 21.53 -9.98
C ALA A 36 -1.41 20.49 -10.19
N PRO A 37 -2.69 20.97 -10.22
CA PRO A 37 -3.84 20.10 -10.39
C PRO A 37 -3.73 19.31 -11.69
N TRP A 38 -4.36 18.14 -11.71
CA TRP A 38 -4.50 17.37 -12.93
C TRP A 38 -5.33 18.14 -13.94
N THR A 39 -4.95 18.06 -15.21
CA THR A 39 -5.74 18.60 -16.33
C THR A 39 -7.05 17.85 -16.54
N HIS A 40 -7.17 16.66 -15.96
CA HIS A 40 -8.35 15.81 -16.00
C HIS A 40 -8.54 15.16 -14.62
N GLN A 41 -9.80 15.07 -14.18
CA GLN A 41 -10.17 14.35 -12.97
C GLN A 41 -10.52 12.91 -13.37
N TYR A 42 -9.77 11.94 -12.87
CA TYR A 42 -9.83 10.56 -13.35
C TYR A 42 -10.91 9.72 -12.67
N CYS A 43 -11.16 9.95 -11.37
CA CYS A 43 -12.15 9.18 -10.64
C CYS A 43 -13.57 9.62 -11.02
N GLY A 44 -14.38 8.69 -11.52
CA GLY A 44 -15.79 8.94 -11.82
C GLY A 44 -16.04 10.14 -12.73
N ASP A 45 -15.13 10.38 -13.69
CA ASP A 45 -15.15 11.51 -14.63
C ASP A 45 -15.29 12.88 -13.94
N GLY A 46 -14.68 13.03 -12.76
CA GLY A 46 -14.68 14.27 -12.00
C GLY A 46 -15.90 14.50 -11.11
N THR A 47 -16.78 13.50 -11.00
CA THR A 47 -17.99 13.60 -10.15
C THR A 47 -17.82 12.79 -8.86
N VAL A 48 -18.09 13.42 -7.72
CA VAL A 48 -17.99 12.77 -6.40
C VAL A 48 -18.89 11.53 -6.32
N ASN A 49 -20.11 11.60 -6.85
CA ASN A 49 -21.06 10.49 -6.80
C ASN A 49 -20.56 9.28 -7.59
N SER A 50 -20.11 9.47 -8.85
CA SER A 50 -19.62 8.35 -9.67
C SER A 50 -18.30 7.82 -9.13
N CYS A 51 -17.43 8.69 -8.61
CA CYS A 51 -16.17 8.28 -7.98
C CYS A 51 -16.42 7.42 -6.74
N SER A 52 -17.30 7.87 -5.83
CA SER A 52 -17.70 7.11 -4.64
C SER A 52 -18.31 5.76 -5.01
N GLN A 53 -19.21 5.73 -6.01
CA GLN A 53 -19.80 4.48 -6.50
C GLN A 53 -18.73 3.52 -7.03
N ALA A 54 -17.80 4.00 -7.86
CA ALA A 54 -16.72 3.19 -8.39
C ALA A 54 -15.82 2.62 -7.28
N LEU A 55 -15.48 3.42 -6.28
CA LEU A 55 -14.71 3.00 -5.10
C LEU A 55 -15.44 1.91 -4.31
N TRP A 56 -16.72 2.11 -4.00
CA TRP A 56 -17.52 1.12 -3.29
C TRP A 56 -17.72 -0.17 -4.08
N THR A 57 -17.89 -0.09 -5.41
CA THR A 57 -17.91 -1.27 -6.29
C THR A 57 -16.58 -2.03 -6.23
N ALA A 58 -15.44 -1.33 -6.27
CA ALA A 58 -14.13 -1.97 -6.15
C ALA A 58 -13.95 -2.67 -4.78
N VAL A 59 -14.33 -2.02 -3.69
CA VAL A 59 -14.29 -2.61 -2.34
C VAL A 59 -15.20 -3.83 -2.25
N LYS A 60 -16.42 -3.73 -2.78
CA LYS A 60 -17.37 -4.86 -2.80
C LYS A 60 -16.81 -6.04 -3.59
N ASN A 61 -16.30 -5.82 -4.80
CA ASN A 61 -15.76 -6.89 -5.62
C ASN A 61 -14.58 -7.59 -4.94
N ALA A 62 -13.71 -6.83 -4.25
CA ALA A 62 -12.62 -7.40 -3.47
C ALA A 62 -13.12 -8.22 -2.27
N ALA A 63 -14.11 -7.70 -1.54
CA ALA A 63 -14.71 -8.41 -0.41
C ALA A 63 -15.42 -9.70 -0.83
N ASP A 64 -16.18 -9.67 -1.94
CA ASP A 64 -16.85 -10.85 -2.48
C ASP A 64 -15.83 -11.92 -2.92
N GLY A 65 -14.73 -11.50 -3.56
CA GLY A 65 -13.63 -12.38 -3.92
C GLY A 65 -12.95 -13.02 -2.70
N LEU A 66 -12.63 -12.22 -1.68
CA LEU A 66 -12.05 -12.72 -0.42
C LEU A 66 -13.00 -13.67 0.32
N ALA A 67 -14.30 -13.39 0.31
CA ALA A 67 -15.28 -14.27 0.93
C ALA A 67 -15.36 -15.63 0.21
N ALA A 68 -15.27 -15.63 -1.12
CA ALA A 68 -15.21 -16.86 -1.90
C ALA A 68 -13.91 -17.64 -1.65
N ASP A 69 -12.76 -16.96 -1.62
CA ASP A 69 -11.45 -17.59 -1.44
C ASP A 69 -11.26 -18.17 -0.03
N THR A 70 -11.80 -17.50 0.99
CA THR A 70 -11.64 -17.89 2.40
C THR A 70 -12.80 -18.75 2.94
N GLY A 71 -13.92 -18.81 2.22
CA GLY A 71 -15.13 -19.51 2.65
C GLY A 71 -15.90 -18.81 3.78
N SER A 72 -15.63 -17.52 4.03
CA SER A 72 -16.21 -16.76 5.13
C SER A 72 -16.54 -15.34 4.71
N VAL A 73 -17.73 -14.84 5.09
CA VAL A 73 -18.11 -13.43 4.88
C VAL A 73 -17.59 -12.51 5.99
N ASP A 74 -16.98 -13.06 7.04
CA ASP A 74 -16.43 -12.29 8.16
C ASP A 74 -14.99 -11.84 7.84
N PRO A 75 -14.73 -10.52 7.65
CA PRO A 75 -13.40 -10.01 7.35
C PRO A 75 -12.35 -10.30 8.41
N ALA A 76 -12.76 -10.53 9.67
CA ALA A 76 -11.83 -10.87 10.75
C ALA A 76 -11.12 -12.22 10.51
N THR A 77 -11.72 -13.07 9.68
CA THR A 77 -11.18 -14.40 9.32
C THR A 77 -10.33 -14.39 8.06
N TRP A 78 -10.28 -13.26 7.34
CA TRP A 78 -9.51 -13.15 6.11
C TRP A 78 -8.03 -12.96 6.42
N HIS A 79 -7.22 -13.98 6.12
CA HIS A 79 -5.79 -13.96 6.37
C HIS A 79 -5.00 -14.26 5.09
N ALA A 80 -4.08 -13.36 4.74
CA ALA A 80 -3.10 -13.61 3.70
C ALA A 80 -1.88 -14.35 4.26
N SER A 81 -1.28 -15.23 3.47
CA SER A 81 0.01 -15.83 3.81
C SER A 81 1.10 -14.76 3.77
N ALA A 82 1.80 -14.58 4.90
CA ALA A 82 2.90 -13.63 4.99
C ALA A 82 4.26 -14.17 4.48
N THR A 83 4.21 -15.22 3.64
CA THR A 83 5.40 -15.95 3.20
C THR A 83 6.03 -15.31 1.96
N GLY A 84 5.23 -14.72 1.08
CA GLY A 84 5.68 -14.16 -0.20
C GLY A 84 6.53 -12.90 -0.05
N GLU A 85 6.26 -12.12 0.98
CA GLU A 85 6.92 -10.85 1.26
C GLU A 85 8.13 -10.97 2.19
N ARG A 86 8.42 -12.16 2.74
CA ARG A 86 9.57 -12.35 3.65
C ARG A 86 10.86 -11.84 3.03
N ILE A 87 11.56 -10.98 3.76
CA ILE A 87 12.79 -10.35 3.28
C ILE A 87 13.91 -11.39 3.24
N ARG A 88 14.65 -11.38 2.14
CA ARG A 88 15.85 -12.20 1.91
C ARG A 88 17.07 -11.28 1.80
N PHE A 89 18.18 -11.69 2.41
CA PHE A 89 19.37 -10.88 2.47
C PHE A 89 20.32 -11.22 1.31
N ALA A 90 20.65 -10.23 0.49
CA ALA A 90 21.69 -10.37 -0.53
C ALA A 90 23.08 -10.54 0.14
N PRO A 91 24.01 -11.31 -0.46
CA PRO A 91 23.90 -12.02 -1.73
C PRO A 91 23.28 -13.44 -1.62
N GLY A 92 22.58 -13.77 -0.54
CA GLY A 92 21.97 -15.10 -0.33
C GLY A 92 22.84 -16.08 0.45
N LEU A 93 23.90 -15.60 1.11
CA LEU A 93 24.75 -16.42 2.00
C LEU A 93 23.99 -16.91 3.25
N LEU A 94 22.94 -16.19 3.65
CA LEU A 94 22.08 -16.54 4.78
C LEU A 94 20.80 -17.23 4.28
N THR A 95 20.94 -18.43 3.70
CA THR A 95 19.87 -19.13 2.96
C THR A 95 18.64 -19.47 3.80
N GLY A 96 18.81 -19.72 5.10
CA GLY A 96 17.71 -19.97 6.04
C GLY A 96 17.22 -18.71 6.78
N THR A 97 17.97 -17.61 6.72
CA THR A 97 17.65 -16.42 7.50
C THR A 97 16.76 -15.50 6.68
N THR A 98 15.53 -15.35 7.16
CA THR A 98 14.56 -14.42 6.59
C THR A 98 13.93 -13.65 7.74
N MET A 99 13.42 -12.46 7.44
CA MET A 99 12.64 -11.69 8.39
C MET A 99 11.24 -11.41 7.84
N ARG A 100 10.29 -11.13 8.75
CA ARG A 100 8.99 -10.59 8.34
C ARG A 100 9.24 -9.29 7.58
N TRP A 101 8.43 -9.06 6.56
CA TRP A 101 8.47 -7.80 5.85
C TRP A 101 8.13 -6.64 6.78
N THR A 102 8.80 -5.50 6.60
CA THR A 102 8.45 -4.24 7.26
C THR A 102 8.88 -3.11 6.35
N ASN A 103 8.03 -2.09 6.19
CA ASN A 103 8.41 -0.85 5.50
C ASN A 103 9.33 -0.01 6.38
N ARG A 104 10.63 -0.33 6.38
CA ARG A 104 11.61 0.22 7.30
C ARG A 104 12.95 0.45 6.60
N PRO A 105 13.69 1.53 6.91
CA PRO A 105 15.06 1.68 6.43
C PRO A 105 15.95 0.51 6.89
N THR A 106 16.97 0.22 6.08
CA THR A 106 17.95 -0.85 6.32
C THR A 106 18.65 -0.69 7.66
N PHE A 107 19.08 0.53 7.98
CA PHE A 107 19.76 0.88 9.23
C PHE A 107 18.87 1.77 10.08
N GLN A 108 18.87 1.52 11.37
CA GLN A 108 18.21 2.35 12.37
C GLN A 108 19.17 2.57 13.52
N GLN A 109 19.29 3.82 13.94
CA GLN A 109 20.12 4.20 15.08
C GLN A 109 19.28 5.10 15.98
N ALA A 110 19.23 4.75 17.27
CA ALA A 110 18.70 5.61 18.32
C ALA A 110 19.88 5.94 19.24
N ILE A 111 20.15 7.23 19.44
CA ILE A 111 21.25 7.72 20.29
C ILE A 111 20.63 8.58 21.38
N GLU A 112 21.01 8.31 22.62
CA GLU A 112 20.65 9.12 23.78
C GLU A 112 21.93 9.62 24.47
N PHE A 113 21.93 10.89 24.89
CA PHE A 113 23.00 11.49 25.68
C PHE A 113 22.44 11.85 27.06
N ASN A 114 23.06 11.32 28.11
CA ASN A 114 22.66 11.54 29.51
C ASN A 114 23.52 12.61 30.23
N GLY A 115 24.38 13.32 29.49
CA GLY A 115 25.26 14.38 29.99
C GLY A 115 26.05 15.04 28.86
N HIS A 116 26.66 16.18 29.15
CA HIS A 116 27.57 16.91 28.26
C HIS A 116 28.79 17.38 29.06
N ARG A 117 29.90 17.65 28.37
CA ARG A 117 31.11 18.25 28.94
C ARG A 117 31.12 19.74 28.68
#